data_AF-A0A3B8HXX0-F1
#
_entry.id   AF-A0A3B8HXX0-F1
#
_cell.length_a   1.000
_cell.length_b   1.000
_cell.length_c   1.000
_cell.angle_alpha   90.00
_cell.angle_beta   90.00
_cell.angle_gamma   90.00
#
_symmetry.space_group_name_H-M   'P 1'
#
loop_
_entity.id
_entity.type
_entity.pdbx_description
1 polymer ?
#
loop_
_entity_poly.entity_id
_entity_poly.type
_entity_poly.pdbx_seq_one_letter_code
_entity_poly.pdbx_strand_id
1 'polypeptide(L)'
;MKIATILDHIDSGHMALPEFQRGYVWNREQVRGLFESLYKRHPVGGLLVWVTESNSAQYRGDGSLSPGVVQLILDGQQRITSLYGVVRGKPPKFFDGNKQAFTGLFFNLETETFNFYQPMKMQQDPLWIDVSKLMKEGSQAMAEFAQELSQRPECATKLGEYLQRLSHLLSITDIDLHVEQVTGADKTLDVVVDIFNRVNSGGTKLSKGDLALAKICADWPEAR
;
A
#
# COMPACT_ATOMS: atom_id res chain seq x y z
N MET A 1 1.58 2.30 -14.32
CA MET A 1 2.59 1.43 -13.66
C MET A 1 1.83 0.47 -12.78
N LYS A 2 2.06 -0.84 -12.94
CA LYS A 2 1.37 -1.86 -12.14
C LYS A 2 1.68 -1.72 -10.66
N ILE A 3 0.69 -2.01 -9.81
CA ILE A 3 0.86 -2.05 -8.35
C ILE A 3 2.01 -2.99 -7.98
N ALA A 4 2.07 -4.20 -8.54
CA ALA A 4 3.16 -5.14 -8.28
C ALA A 4 4.55 -4.51 -8.50
N THR A 5 4.74 -3.84 -9.64
CA THR A 5 5.99 -3.14 -9.98
C THR A 5 6.34 -2.03 -8.98
N ILE A 6 5.34 -1.25 -8.54
CA ILE A 6 5.55 -0.22 -7.52
C ILE A 6 6.03 -0.85 -6.21
N LEU A 7 5.42 -1.97 -5.79
CA LEU A 7 5.83 -2.67 -4.57
C LEU A 7 7.25 -3.25 -4.71
N ASP A 8 7.60 -3.80 -5.87
CA ASP A 8 8.96 -4.30 -6.15
C ASP A 8 10.00 -3.17 -6.15
N HIS A 9 9.64 -1.98 -6.65
CA HIS A 9 10.50 -0.79 -6.57
C HIS A 9 10.73 -0.34 -5.12
N ILE A 10 9.73 -0.47 -4.24
CA ILE A 10 9.89 -0.22 -2.80
C ILE A 10 10.82 -1.28 -2.18
N ASP A 11 10.61 -2.55 -2.49
CA ASP A 11 11.44 -3.66 -1.97
C ASP A 11 12.92 -3.51 -2.36
N SER A 12 13.18 -3.09 -3.60
CA SER A 12 14.53 -2.88 -4.14
C SER A 12 15.14 -1.50 -3.85
N GLY A 13 14.40 -0.59 -3.21
CA GLY A 13 14.89 0.76 -2.89
C GLY A 13 15.00 1.70 -4.09
N HIS A 14 14.38 1.39 -5.23
CA HIS A 14 14.21 2.32 -6.35
C HIS A 14 13.11 3.35 -6.08
N MET A 15 12.17 3.01 -5.19
CA MET A 15 11.14 3.92 -4.70
C MET A 15 11.19 4.01 -3.19
N ALA A 16 11.16 5.23 -2.66
CA ALA A 16 11.24 5.48 -1.22
C ALA A 16 10.33 6.63 -0.80
N LEU A 17 10.20 6.79 0.52
CA LEU A 17 9.45 7.88 1.11
C LEU A 17 10.40 9.01 1.49
N PRO A 18 10.17 10.27 1.06
CA PRO A 18 10.99 11.39 1.50
C PRO A 18 10.83 11.64 3.00
N GLU A 19 11.88 12.17 3.63
CA GLU A 19 11.93 12.35 5.09
C GLU A 19 10.87 13.32 5.62
N PHE A 20 10.57 14.37 4.85
CA PHE A 20 9.66 15.44 5.24
C PHE A 20 8.16 15.06 5.27
N GLN A 21 7.80 13.85 4.86
CA GLN A 21 6.43 13.38 4.98
C GLN A 21 6.11 12.91 6.40
N ARG A 22 4.86 13.07 6.82
CA ARG A 22 4.41 12.57 8.13
C ARG A 22 4.39 11.04 8.18
N GLY A 23 4.25 10.50 9.38
CA GLY A 23 3.97 9.07 9.61
C GLY A 23 2.66 8.59 8.98
N TYR A 24 2.42 7.29 9.06
CA TYR A 24 1.21 6.64 8.57
C TYR A 24 0.03 6.91 9.52
N VAL A 25 -1.07 7.43 8.98
CA VAL A 25 -2.24 7.89 9.75
C VAL A 25 -3.55 7.23 9.33
N TRP A 26 -3.53 6.37 8.30
CA TRP A 26 -4.75 5.71 7.82
C TRP A 26 -5.26 4.66 8.83
N ASN A 27 -6.58 4.63 9.01
CA ASN A 27 -7.25 3.62 9.85
C ASN A 27 -7.73 2.42 9.03
N ARG A 28 -8.27 1.41 9.73
CA ARG A 28 -8.80 0.17 9.12
C ARG A 28 -9.89 0.43 8.08
N GLU A 29 -10.80 1.37 8.33
CA GLU A 29 -11.88 1.67 7.37
C GLU A 29 -11.35 2.26 6.06
N GLN A 30 -10.31 3.11 6.12
CA GLN A 30 -9.67 3.64 4.92
C GLN A 30 -8.95 2.55 4.11
N VAL A 31 -8.25 1.63 4.80
CA VAL A 31 -7.62 0.46 4.15
C VAL A 31 -8.68 -0.43 3.51
N ARG A 32 -9.76 -0.74 4.24
CA ARG A 32 -10.89 -1.52 3.73
C ARG A 32 -11.51 -0.89 2.48
N GLY A 33 -11.78 0.42 2.52
CA GLY A 33 -12.36 1.17 1.40
C GLY A 33 -11.44 1.24 0.17
N LEU A 34 -10.12 1.30 0.37
CA LEU A 34 -9.15 1.21 -0.72
C LEU A 34 -9.24 -0.14 -1.43
N PHE A 35 -9.19 -1.25 -0.68
CA PHE A 35 -9.28 -2.59 -1.25
C PHE A 35 -10.63 -2.88 -1.90
N GLU A 36 -11.72 -2.38 -1.32
CA GLU A 36 -13.05 -2.44 -1.91
C GLU A 36 -13.09 -1.71 -3.27
N SER A 37 -12.50 -0.52 -3.34
CA SER A 37 -12.42 0.25 -4.59
C SER A 37 -11.58 -0.47 -5.65
N LEU A 38 -10.41 -1.02 -5.27
CA LEU A 38 -9.54 -1.76 -6.17
C LEU A 38 -10.21 -3.02 -6.71
N TYR A 39 -10.87 -3.80 -5.84
CA TYR A 39 -11.61 -4.99 -6.24
C TYR A 39 -12.75 -4.66 -7.22
N LYS A 40 -13.47 -3.57 -6.98
CA LYS A 40 -14.53 -3.07 -7.88
C LYS A 40 -14.00 -2.34 -9.13
N ARG A 41 -12.68 -2.23 -9.30
CA ARG A 41 -12.01 -1.46 -10.38
C ARG A 41 -12.42 0.02 -10.42
N HIS A 42 -12.74 0.59 -9.27
CA HIS A 42 -12.97 2.01 -9.12
C HIS A 42 -11.64 2.78 -9.09
N PRO A 43 -11.60 4.03 -9.59
CA PRO A 43 -10.41 4.86 -9.49
C PRO A 43 -10.01 5.11 -8.04
N VAL A 44 -8.73 4.92 -7.72
CA VAL A 44 -8.16 5.17 -6.38
C VAL A 44 -7.15 6.33 -6.37
N GLY A 45 -7.08 7.09 -7.45
CA GLY A 45 -6.10 8.16 -7.69
C GLY A 45 -4.73 7.64 -8.17
N GLY A 46 -3.89 8.54 -8.67
CA GLY A 46 -2.51 8.24 -9.08
C GLY A 46 -1.49 8.43 -7.95
N LEU A 47 -0.20 8.28 -8.28
CA LEU A 47 0.92 8.68 -7.44
C LEU A 47 1.60 9.92 -8.05
N LEU A 48 2.18 10.75 -7.20
CA LEU A 48 3.12 11.79 -7.62
C LEU A 48 4.48 11.40 -7.04
N VAL A 49 5.52 11.36 -7.88
CA VAL A 49 6.87 10.99 -7.46
C VAL A 49 7.89 12.01 -7.92
N TRP A 50 8.94 12.23 -7.13
CA TRP A 50 10.11 13.02 -7.50
C TRP A 50 11.25 12.10 -7.92
N VAL A 51 11.74 12.29 -9.15
CA VAL A 51 12.88 11.54 -9.68
C VAL A 51 14.16 12.31 -9.37
N THR A 52 15.07 11.69 -8.62
CA THR A 52 16.34 12.31 -8.21
C THR A 52 17.46 11.27 -8.12
N GLU A 53 18.70 11.73 -7.97
CA GLU A 53 19.84 10.84 -7.71
C GLU A 53 19.87 10.37 -6.25
N SER A 54 20.21 9.10 -6.04
CA SER A 54 20.24 8.46 -4.71
C SER A 54 21.18 9.14 -3.71
N ASN A 55 22.23 9.82 -4.19
CA ASN A 55 23.23 10.53 -3.39
C ASN A 55 22.68 11.83 -2.74
N SER A 56 21.63 12.41 -3.31
CA SER A 56 21.03 13.68 -2.92
C SER A 56 19.65 13.49 -2.28
N ALA A 57 19.14 12.26 -2.30
CA ALA A 57 17.85 11.89 -1.77
C ALA A 57 17.88 11.77 -0.25
N GLN A 58 17.12 12.63 0.44
CA GLN A 58 16.77 12.45 1.85
C GLN A 58 15.51 11.60 1.95
N TYR A 59 15.59 10.45 2.62
CA TYR A 59 14.51 9.47 2.69
C TYR A 59 14.35 8.89 4.09
N ARG A 60 13.16 8.37 4.37
CA ARG A 60 12.78 7.83 5.67
C ARG A 60 13.17 6.36 5.82
N GLY A 61 13.62 5.99 7.02
CA GLY A 61 13.79 4.60 7.46
C GLY A 61 15.13 3.98 7.09
N ASP A 62 15.38 2.79 7.62
CA ASP A 62 16.72 2.18 7.65
C ASP A 62 17.04 1.39 6.37
N GLY A 63 16.27 1.62 5.29
CA GLY A 63 16.51 1.01 3.99
C GLY A 63 17.74 1.62 3.31
N SER A 64 18.26 0.93 2.29
CA SER A 64 19.26 1.48 1.38
C SER A 64 18.58 1.82 0.07
N LEU A 65 18.85 3.00 -0.49
CA LEU A 65 18.42 3.31 -1.85
C LEU A 65 19.26 2.54 -2.87
N SER A 66 18.61 2.15 -3.97
CA SER A 66 19.35 1.64 -5.13
C SER A 66 20.24 2.75 -5.72
N PRO A 67 21.50 2.45 -6.12
CA PRO A 67 22.38 3.44 -6.73
C PRO A 67 21.81 4.03 -8.01
N GLY A 68 22.07 5.31 -8.26
CA GLY A 68 21.66 5.99 -9.49
C GLY A 68 20.37 6.75 -9.29
N VAL A 69 19.37 6.53 -10.15
CA VAL A 69 18.12 7.28 -10.15
C VAL A 69 17.06 6.57 -9.30
N VAL A 70 16.44 7.33 -8.39
CA VAL A 70 15.38 6.86 -7.48
C VAL A 70 14.14 7.74 -7.57
N GLN A 71 13.01 7.21 -7.10
CA GLN A 71 11.71 7.88 -7.06
C GLN A 71 11.25 8.10 -5.62
N LEU A 72 11.11 9.35 -5.19
CA LEU A 72 10.58 9.70 -3.87
C LEU A 72 9.07 9.96 -3.97
N ILE A 73 8.26 9.23 -3.21
CA ILE A 73 6.79 9.33 -3.24
C ILE A 73 6.35 10.66 -2.62
N LEU A 74 5.78 11.57 -3.41
CA LEU A 74 5.24 12.86 -2.96
C LEU A 74 3.76 12.80 -2.61
N ASP A 75 2.94 12.08 -3.39
CA ASP A 75 1.53 11.86 -3.07
C ASP A 75 1.17 10.37 -3.17
N GLY A 76 0.18 9.96 -2.39
CA GLY A 76 -0.29 8.57 -2.35
C GLY A 76 0.44 7.68 -1.36
N GLN A 77 1.30 8.25 -0.50
CA GLN A 77 2.02 7.54 0.58
C GLN A 77 1.12 6.55 1.33
N GLN A 78 -0.03 7.03 1.83
CA GLN A 78 -0.88 6.22 2.70
C GLN A 78 -1.46 5.02 1.92
N ARG A 79 -1.94 5.27 0.70
CA ARG A 79 -2.48 4.23 -0.21
C ARG A 79 -1.43 3.16 -0.52
N ILE A 80 -0.24 3.57 -0.95
CA ILE A 80 0.80 2.61 -1.35
C ILE A 80 1.37 1.86 -0.14
N THR A 81 1.44 2.50 1.03
CA THR A 81 1.85 1.85 2.27
C THR A 81 0.83 0.80 2.71
N SER A 82 -0.48 1.07 2.60
CA SER A 82 -1.53 0.08 2.89
C SER A 82 -1.48 -1.10 1.92
N LEU A 83 -1.30 -0.82 0.62
CA LEU A 83 -1.15 -1.86 -0.41
C LEU A 83 0.06 -2.75 -0.13
N TYR A 84 1.21 -2.14 0.14
CA TYR A 84 2.42 -2.86 0.52
C TYR A 84 2.16 -3.73 1.76
N GLY A 85 1.58 -3.14 2.81
CA GLY A 85 1.32 -3.83 4.08
C GLY A 85 0.46 -5.08 3.94
N VAL A 86 -0.61 -5.02 3.14
CA VAL A 86 -1.49 -6.16 2.87
C VAL A 86 -0.85 -7.15 1.91
N VAL A 87 -0.30 -6.69 0.78
CA VAL A 87 0.22 -7.59 -0.27
C VAL A 87 1.48 -8.32 0.19
N ARG A 88 2.38 -7.64 0.91
CA ARG A 88 3.60 -8.25 1.48
C ARG A 88 3.38 -8.88 2.86
N GLY A 89 2.22 -8.62 3.48
CA GLY A 89 1.91 -9.06 4.85
C GLY A 89 2.82 -8.44 5.93
N LYS A 90 3.57 -7.39 5.60
CA LYS A 90 4.50 -6.69 6.50
C LYS A 90 4.64 -5.22 6.09
N PRO A 91 4.92 -4.30 7.04
CA PRO A 91 5.18 -2.90 6.71
C PRO A 91 6.45 -2.73 5.83
N PRO A 92 6.52 -1.67 5.00
CA PRO A 92 7.77 -1.28 4.34
C PRO A 92 8.79 -0.75 5.35
N LYS A 93 10.06 -0.68 4.97
CA LYS A 93 11.16 -0.26 5.88
C LYS A 93 11.03 1.18 6.39
N PHE A 94 10.35 2.04 5.64
CA PHE A 94 10.08 3.44 6.01
C PHE A 94 8.82 3.63 6.86
N PHE A 95 8.15 2.53 7.25
CA PHE A 95 6.88 2.59 7.97
C PHE A 95 7.05 3.15 9.37
N ASP A 96 6.22 4.14 9.68
CA ASP A 96 6.14 4.80 10.97
C ASP A 96 4.67 4.94 11.34
N GLY A 97 4.14 4.03 12.18
CA GLY A 97 2.73 3.99 12.54
C GLY A 97 2.27 2.65 13.11
N ASN A 98 0.95 2.45 13.19
CA ASN A 98 0.37 1.21 13.73
C ASN A 98 0.12 0.17 12.63
N LYS A 99 0.91 -0.91 12.62
CA LYS A 99 0.75 -2.03 11.67
C LYS A 99 -0.64 -2.68 11.70
N GLN A 100 -1.35 -2.61 12.83
CA GLN A 100 -2.71 -3.15 12.97
C GLN A 100 -3.75 -2.46 12.08
N ALA A 101 -3.40 -1.33 11.48
CA ALA A 101 -4.24 -0.62 10.53
C ALA A 101 -4.48 -1.38 9.22
N PHE A 102 -3.56 -2.25 8.80
CA PHE A 102 -3.66 -3.01 7.56
C PHE A 102 -3.47 -4.53 7.72
N THR A 103 -3.01 -5.01 8.88
CA THR A 103 -2.92 -6.47 9.12
C THR A 103 -4.29 -7.07 9.45
N GLY A 104 -4.55 -8.27 8.95
CA GLY A 104 -5.78 -9.01 9.25
C GLY A 104 -6.99 -8.53 8.44
N LEU A 105 -6.75 -8.12 7.19
CA LEU A 105 -7.81 -7.87 6.21
C LEU A 105 -8.26 -9.20 5.60
N PHE A 106 -9.56 -9.46 5.66
CA PHE A 106 -10.19 -10.65 5.09
C PHE A 106 -11.19 -10.26 4.00
N PHE A 107 -11.42 -11.18 3.06
CA PHE A 107 -12.39 -11.06 1.98
C PHE A 107 -13.37 -12.23 2.03
N ASN A 108 -14.68 -11.94 2.05
CA ASN A 108 -15.69 -12.99 2.04
C ASN A 108 -16.08 -13.36 0.60
N LEU A 109 -15.90 -14.63 0.23
CA LEU A 109 -16.13 -15.13 -1.12
C LEU A 109 -17.60 -15.17 -1.54
N GLU A 110 -18.57 -15.14 -0.62
CA GLU A 110 -19.99 -15.15 -0.97
C GLU A 110 -20.53 -13.73 -1.16
N THR A 111 -20.23 -12.85 -0.21
CA THR A 111 -20.74 -11.46 -0.19
C THR A 111 -19.87 -10.47 -0.95
N GLU A 112 -18.66 -10.87 -1.32
CA GLU A 112 -17.64 -10.02 -1.95
C GLU A 112 -17.29 -8.77 -1.12
N THR A 113 -17.29 -8.92 0.21
CA THR A 113 -16.98 -7.83 1.13
C THR A 113 -15.64 -8.02 1.83
N PHE A 114 -14.95 -6.89 2.03
CA PHE A 114 -13.76 -6.83 2.88
C PHE A 114 -14.15 -6.53 4.32
N ASN A 115 -13.49 -7.17 5.27
CA ASN A 115 -13.60 -6.81 6.68
C ASN A 115 -12.32 -7.18 7.43
N PHE A 116 -12.03 -6.48 8.52
CA PHE A 116 -10.93 -6.89 9.39
C PHE A 116 -11.36 -8.07 10.26
N TYR A 117 -10.40 -8.91 10.64
CA TYR A 117 -10.66 -10.14 11.38
C TYR A 117 -11.55 -9.93 12.60
N GLN A 118 -12.66 -10.66 12.64
CA GLN A 118 -13.64 -10.66 13.73
C GLN A 118 -13.94 -12.12 14.10
N PRO A 119 -13.34 -12.65 15.19
CA PRO A 119 -13.42 -14.08 15.53
C PRO A 119 -14.84 -14.65 15.53
N MET A 120 -15.77 -13.92 16.16
CA MET A 120 -17.17 -14.34 16.29
C MET A 120 -17.90 -14.52 14.95
N LYS A 121 -17.45 -13.84 13.88
CA LYS A 121 -18.05 -13.94 12.55
C LYS A 121 -17.30 -14.88 11.62
N MET A 122 -16.00 -15.05 11.83
CA MET A 122 -15.10 -15.60 10.81
C MET A 122 -14.54 -16.99 11.16
N GLN A 123 -14.44 -17.36 12.45
CA GLN A 123 -13.77 -18.62 12.83
C GLN A 123 -14.42 -19.89 12.27
N GLN A 124 -15.72 -19.85 12.00
CA GLN A 124 -16.49 -21.01 11.53
C GLN A 124 -16.90 -20.90 10.05
N ASP A 125 -16.58 -19.79 9.39
CA ASP A 125 -16.96 -19.52 8.01
C ASP A 125 -15.72 -19.57 7.10
N PRO A 126 -15.56 -20.64 6.28
CA PRO A 126 -14.39 -20.84 5.43
C PRO A 126 -14.34 -19.87 4.25
N LEU A 127 -15.41 -19.10 4.02
CA LEU A 127 -15.50 -18.17 2.91
C LEU A 127 -14.75 -16.87 3.23
N TRP A 128 -14.30 -16.66 4.46
CA TRP A 128 -13.41 -15.56 4.83
C TRP A 128 -11.95 -15.90 4.54
N ILE A 129 -11.42 -15.23 3.53
CA ILE A 129 -10.06 -15.45 3.03
C ILE A 129 -9.13 -14.38 3.58
N ASP A 130 -8.03 -14.79 4.21
CA ASP A 130 -6.94 -13.88 4.57
C ASP A 130 -6.30 -13.33 3.28
N VAL A 131 -6.50 -12.04 3.03
CA VAL A 131 -6.01 -11.38 1.81
C VAL A 131 -4.49 -11.37 1.77
N SER A 132 -3.83 -11.19 2.91
CA SER A 132 -2.36 -11.18 2.96
C SER A 132 -1.77 -12.56 2.69
N LYS A 133 -2.40 -13.62 3.20
CA LYS A 133 -2.01 -15.00 2.88
C LYS A 133 -2.15 -15.25 1.38
N LEU A 134 -3.31 -14.96 0.81
CA LEU A 134 -3.59 -15.14 -0.62
C LEU A 134 -2.57 -14.39 -1.48
N MET A 135 -2.29 -13.12 -1.18
CA MET A 135 -1.37 -12.30 -1.98
C MET A 135 0.08 -12.80 -1.97
N LYS A 136 0.55 -13.36 -0.85
CA LYS A 136 1.92 -13.88 -0.73
C LYS A 136 2.11 -15.23 -1.40
N GLU A 137 1.12 -16.10 -1.26
CA GLU A 137 1.22 -17.51 -1.67
C GLU A 137 0.60 -17.75 -3.06
N GLY A 138 -0.24 -16.83 -3.55
CA GLY A 138 -0.82 -16.85 -4.88
C GLY A 138 -1.53 -18.17 -5.18
N SER A 139 -1.05 -18.85 -6.21
CA SER A 139 -1.60 -20.14 -6.67
C SER A 139 -1.61 -21.24 -5.59
N GLN A 140 -0.64 -21.23 -4.67
CA GLN A 140 -0.61 -22.22 -3.58
C GLN A 140 -1.78 -21.99 -2.62
N ALA A 141 -1.99 -20.77 -2.14
CA ALA A 141 -3.14 -20.45 -1.30
C ALA A 141 -4.47 -20.71 -2.01
N MET A 142 -4.56 -20.40 -3.31
CA MET A 142 -5.76 -20.73 -4.09
C MET A 142 -6.04 -22.24 -4.10
N ALA A 143 -5.02 -23.08 -4.30
CA ALA A 143 -5.18 -24.53 -4.29
C ALA A 143 -5.61 -25.06 -2.90
N GLU A 144 -5.05 -24.51 -1.82
CA GLU A 144 -5.44 -24.84 -0.45
C GLU A 144 -6.92 -24.49 -0.19
N PHE A 145 -7.36 -23.29 -0.57
CA PHE A 145 -8.76 -22.88 -0.44
C PHE A 145 -9.68 -23.74 -1.33
N ALA A 146 -9.26 -24.06 -2.56
CA ALA A 146 -10.02 -24.93 -3.45
C ALA A 146 -10.27 -26.31 -2.82
N GLN A 147 -9.21 -26.89 -2.24
CA GLN A 147 -9.28 -28.17 -1.58
C GLN A 147 -10.22 -28.11 -0.37
N GLU A 148 -10.08 -27.10 0.50
CA GLU A 148 -10.95 -26.96 1.68
C GLU A 148 -12.43 -26.81 1.30
N LEU A 149 -12.73 -25.93 0.35
CA LEU A 149 -14.10 -25.66 -0.09
C LEU A 149 -14.72 -26.85 -0.82
N SER A 150 -13.93 -27.67 -1.51
CA SER A 150 -14.43 -28.88 -2.19
C SER A 150 -14.94 -29.96 -1.23
N GLN A 151 -14.47 -29.98 0.03
CA GLN A 151 -14.90 -30.94 1.05
C GLN A 151 -16.25 -30.56 1.70
N ARG A 152 -16.78 -29.37 1.37
CA ARG A 152 -18.01 -28.83 1.94
C ARG A 152 -19.10 -28.84 0.86
N PRO A 153 -20.16 -29.67 0.97
CA PRO A 153 -21.18 -29.80 -0.07
C PRO A 153 -21.82 -28.47 -0.49
N GLU A 154 -22.06 -27.57 0.46
CA GLU A 154 -22.63 -26.25 0.23
C GLU A 154 -21.71 -25.35 -0.62
N CYS A 155 -20.39 -25.42 -0.40
CA CYS A 155 -19.41 -24.63 -1.13
C CYS A 155 -19.06 -25.25 -2.49
N ALA A 156 -19.06 -26.58 -2.59
CA ALA A 156 -18.67 -27.32 -3.79
C ALA A 156 -19.48 -26.91 -5.03
N THR A 157 -20.77 -26.59 -4.84
CA THR A 157 -21.66 -26.13 -5.93
C THR A 157 -21.25 -24.77 -6.54
N LYS A 158 -20.61 -23.91 -5.75
CA LYS A 158 -20.13 -22.56 -6.15
C LYS A 158 -18.62 -22.47 -6.29
N LEU A 159 -17.91 -23.61 -6.26
CA LEU A 159 -16.45 -23.63 -6.24
C LEU A 159 -15.84 -22.84 -7.42
N GLY A 160 -16.40 -23.00 -8.63
CA GLY A 160 -15.93 -22.24 -9.80
C GLY A 160 -16.05 -20.72 -9.63
N GLU A 161 -17.16 -20.24 -9.06
CA GLU A 161 -17.39 -18.82 -8.78
C GLU A 161 -16.41 -18.29 -7.73
N TYR A 162 -16.18 -19.06 -6.66
CA TYR A 162 -15.20 -18.72 -5.63
C TYR A 162 -13.77 -18.66 -6.15
N LEU A 163 -13.37 -19.60 -7.02
CA LEU A 163 -12.05 -19.58 -7.66
C LEU A 163 -11.89 -18.37 -8.58
N GLN A 164 -12.94 -17.99 -9.30
CA GLN A 164 -12.94 -16.76 -10.11
C GLN A 164 -12.77 -15.51 -9.23
N ARG A 165 -13.47 -15.44 -8.10
CA ARG A 165 -13.33 -14.32 -7.13
C ARG A 165 -11.93 -14.24 -6.53
N LEU A 166 -11.32 -15.38 -6.18
CA LEU A 166 -9.92 -15.44 -5.74
C LEU A 166 -8.94 -14.93 -6.81
N SER A 167 -9.13 -15.36 -8.06
CA SER A 167 -8.32 -14.88 -9.19
C SER A 167 -8.50 -13.38 -9.40
N HIS A 168 -9.72 -12.87 -9.30
CA HIS A 168 -10.01 -11.44 -9.42
C HIS A 168 -9.35 -10.65 -8.27
N LEU A 169 -9.39 -11.17 -7.05
CA LEU A 169 -8.72 -10.58 -5.89
C LEU A 169 -7.19 -10.49 -6.08
N LEU A 170 -6.54 -11.54 -6.57
CA LEU A 170 -5.09 -11.53 -6.87
C LEU A 170 -4.71 -10.50 -7.92
N SER A 171 -5.55 -10.34 -8.95
CA SER A 171 -5.32 -9.39 -10.04
C SER A 171 -5.49 -7.91 -9.65
N ILE A 172 -5.70 -7.59 -8.36
CA ILE A 172 -5.52 -6.24 -7.83
C ILE A 172 -4.09 -5.76 -8.06
N THR A 173 -3.10 -6.64 -7.91
CA THR A 173 -1.68 -6.27 -8.07
C THR A 173 -1.31 -5.94 -9.52
N ASP A 174 -2.13 -6.36 -10.49
CA ASP A 174 -1.99 -6.04 -11.91
C ASP A 174 -2.59 -4.69 -12.31
N ILE A 175 -3.30 -4.00 -11.41
CA ILE A 175 -3.89 -2.69 -11.70
C ILE A 175 -2.79 -1.67 -11.98
N ASP A 176 -2.95 -0.94 -13.09
CA ASP A 176 -2.11 0.21 -13.41
C ASP A 176 -2.55 1.46 -12.64
N LEU A 177 -1.62 2.03 -11.89
CA LEU A 177 -1.75 3.38 -11.34
C LEU A 177 -1.05 4.38 -12.26
N HIS A 178 -1.69 5.54 -12.44
CA HIS A 178 -1.04 6.70 -13.04
C HIS A 178 0.07 7.18 -12.11
N VAL A 179 1.29 7.37 -12.63
CA VAL A 179 2.44 7.87 -11.86
C VAL A 179 2.95 9.11 -12.55
N GLU A 180 2.64 10.26 -11.95
CA GLU A 180 3.12 11.56 -12.39
C GLU A 180 4.54 11.79 -11.84
N GLN A 181 5.47 12.21 -12.71
CA GLN A 181 6.88 12.33 -12.34
C GLN A 181 7.32 13.80 -12.36
N VAL A 182 7.76 14.29 -11.21
CA VAL A 182 8.49 15.56 -11.07
C VAL A 182 9.96 15.27 -11.38
N THR A 183 10.47 15.84 -12.46
CA THR A 183 11.84 15.63 -12.94
C THR A 183 12.48 16.95 -13.37
N GLY A 184 13.81 16.96 -13.52
CA GLY A 184 14.58 18.12 -13.97
C GLY A 184 15.59 18.60 -12.91
N ALA A 185 16.74 19.10 -13.36
CA ALA A 185 17.81 19.57 -12.47
C ALA A 185 17.40 20.80 -11.63
N ASP A 186 16.35 21.51 -12.02
CA ASP A 186 15.78 22.63 -11.29
C ASP A 186 14.81 22.21 -10.16
N LYS A 187 14.48 20.91 -10.06
CA LYS A 187 13.60 20.37 -9.01
C LYS A 187 14.40 20.06 -7.75
N THR A 188 14.81 21.12 -7.07
CA THR A 188 15.43 21.05 -5.74
C THR A 188 14.43 20.59 -4.68
N LEU A 189 14.94 20.20 -3.51
CA LEU A 189 14.11 19.81 -2.36
C LEU A 189 13.04 20.86 -2.03
N ASP A 190 13.42 22.15 -1.99
CA ASP A 190 12.48 23.25 -1.68
C ASP A 190 11.32 23.32 -2.69
N VAL A 191 11.63 23.21 -3.99
CA VAL A 191 10.62 23.21 -5.06
C VAL A 191 9.68 22.02 -4.91
N VAL A 192 10.22 20.86 -4.57
CA VAL A 192 9.45 19.63 -4.39
C VAL A 192 8.57 19.68 -3.16
N VAL A 193 9.06 20.23 -2.05
CA VAL A 193 8.27 20.49 -0.84
C VAL A 193 7.14 21.46 -1.14
N ASP A 194 7.37 22.49 -1.95
CA ASP A 194 6.33 23.42 -2.39
C ASP A 194 5.26 22.75 -3.26
N ILE A 195 5.68 21.90 -4.22
CA ILE A 195 4.75 21.10 -5.04
C ILE A 195 3.91 20.20 -4.14
N PHE A 196 4.55 19.47 -3.23
CA PHE A 196 3.90 18.59 -2.28
C PHE A 196 2.87 19.32 -1.43
N ASN A 197 3.23 20.49 -0.89
CA ASN A 197 2.33 21.32 -0.11
C ASN A 197 1.13 21.79 -0.94
N ARG A 198 1.35 22.23 -2.19
CA ARG A 198 0.25 22.68 -3.07
C ARG A 198 -0.73 21.55 -3.39
N VAL A 199 -0.23 20.37 -3.75
CA VAL A 199 -1.06 19.19 -4.06
C VAL A 199 -1.87 18.76 -2.83
N ASN A 200 -1.27 18.79 -1.64
CA ASN A 200 -1.94 18.37 -0.40
C ASN A 200 -2.75 19.48 0.29
N SER A 201 -2.61 20.74 -0.12
CA SER A 201 -3.29 21.88 0.53
C SER A 201 -4.80 21.94 0.31
N GLY A 202 -5.33 21.19 -0.67
CA GLY A 202 -6.77 20.94 -0.86
C GLY A 202 -7.34 19.80 -0.01
N GLY A 203 -6.47 19.01 0.65
CA GLY A 203 -6.84 17.87 1.51
C GLY A 203 -6.57 18.12 3.00
N THR A 204 -6.32 17.05 3.77
CA THR A 204 -5.94 17.15 5.18
C THR A 204 -4.54 17.78 5.31
N LYS A 205 -4.50 19.08 5.57
CA LYS A 205 -3.27 19.87 5.70
C LYS A 205 -2.30 19.26 6.70
N LEU A 206 -1.02 19.22 6.35
CA LEU A 206 0.05 19.12 7.34
C LEU A 206 0.00 20.36 8.23
N SER A 207 0.06 20.15 9.53
CA SER A 207 0.14 21.27 10.47
C SER A 207 1.50 21.97 10.32
N LYS A 208 1.58 23.23 10.78
CA LYS A 208 2.88 23.91 10.87
C LYS A 208 3.87 23.13 11.75
N GLY A 209 3.37 22.36 12.71
CA GLY A 209 4.18 21.45 13.53
C GLY A 209 4.75 20.29 12.72
N ASP A 210 3.96 19.68 11.84
CA ASP A 210 4.43 18.58 10.99
C ASP A 210 5.50 19.05 10.00
N LEU A 211 5.34 20.25 9.43
CA LEU A 211 6.32 20.85 8.52
C LEU A 211 7.61 21.26 9.26
N ALA A 212 7.50 21.79 10.48
CA ALA A 212 8.64 22.10 11.31
C ALA A 212 9.40 20.82 11.71
N LEU A 213 8.67 19.78 12.13
CA LEU A 213 9.24 18.48 12.49
C LEU A 213 9.93 17.82 11.28
N ALA A 214 9.28 17.85 10.12
CA ALA A 214 9.83 17.38 8.85
C ALA A 214 11.16 18.07 8.50
N LYS A 215 11.22 19.39 8.66
CA LYS A 215 12.44 20.18 8.42
C LYS A 215 13.52 19.89 9.45
N ILE A 216 13.14 19.78 10.72
CA ILE A 216 14.07 19.43 11.81
C ILE A 216 14.63 18.01 11.60
N CYS A 217 13.83 17.02 11.20
CA CYS A 217 14.33 15.68 10.90
C CYS A 217 15.27 15.67 9.70
N ALA A 218 14.96 16.42 8.64
CA ALA A 218 15.82 16.54 7.46
C ALA A 218 17.17 17.22 7.75
N ASP A 219 17.19 18.18 8.69
CA ASP A 219 18.40 18.88 9.10
C ASP A 219 19.15 18.18 10.25
N TRP A 220 18.44 17.38 11.08
CA TRP A 220 18.97 16.72 12.27
C TRP A 220 18.30 15.34 12.50
N PRO A 221 18.86 14.26 11.92
CA PRO A 221 18.25 12.92 11.96
C PRO A 221 18.06 12.31 13.37
N GLU A 222 18.81 12.81 14.36
CA GLU A 222 18.80 12.37 15.76
C GLU A 222 17.67 12.97 16.60
N ALA A 223 16.94 13.96 16.08
CA ALA A 223 15.88 14.68 16.81
C ALA A 223 14.54 13.90 16.91
N ARG A 224 14.56 12.58 16.68
CA ARG A 224 13.40 11.69 16.78
C ARG A 224 13.13 11.21 18.20
#